data_AF-C4Y1M5-F1
#
_entry.id   AF-C4Y1M5-F1
#
_cell.length_a   1.000
_cell.length_b   1.000
_cell.length_c   1.000
_cell.angle_alpha   90.00
_cell.angle_beta   90.00
_cell.angle_gamma   90.00
#
_symmetry.space_group_name_H-M   'P 1'
#
loop_
_entity.id
_entity.type
_entity.pdbx_description
1 polymer ?
#
loop_
_entity_poly.entity_id
_entity_poly.type
_entity_poly.pdbx_seq_one_letter_code
_entity_poly.pdbx_strand_id
1 'polypeptide(L)'
;MRPEAVIPEKPCTPFPILCSSKVICGFGRGSSELGIPTANVPVEEALNKLDTGIYFGWCQLTPETGKESEYIKSEVGKEIHFNYGHKLHDRDSTVLPMVMSLGWNPFYKNDQKAAEVHIMHQFSDNFYGANIRFVILGYIRPELNYTTKGML
;
A
#
# COMPACT_ATOMS: atom_id res chain seq x y z
N MET A 1 -22.89 -12.39 -4.05
CA MET A 1 -22.76 -12.29 -2.58
C MET A 1 -21.29 -12.45 -2.25
N ARG A 2 -20.63 -11.46 -1.63
CA ARG A 2 -19.23 -11.60 -1.20
C ARG A 2 -19.22 -12.53 0.01
N PRO A 3 -18.48 -13.65 0.02
CA PRO A 3 -18.38 -14.46 1.23
C PRO A 3 -17.80 -13.60 2.35
N GLU A 4 -18.40 -13.66 3.53
CA GLU A 4 -17.83 -13.01 4.71
C GLU A 4 -16.48 -13.66 4.99
N ALA A 5 -15.44 -12.82 5.08
CA ALA A 5 -14.15 -13.30 5.53
C ALA A 5 -14.28 -13.69 7.01
N VAL A 6 -14.00 -14.95 7.33
CA VAL A 6 -13.95 -15.39 8.72
C VAL A 6 -12.63 -14.89 9.32
N ILE A 7 -12.69 -13.72 9.94
CA ILE A 7 -11.54 -13.13 10.65
C ILE A 7 -11.50 -13.73 12.07
N PRO A 8 -10.39 -14.38 12.48
CA PRO A 8 -10.25 -14.89 13.84
C PRO A 8 -10.34 -13.77 14.90
N GLU A 9 -10.85 -14.08 16.09
CA GLU A 9 -10.95 -13.10 17.19
C GLU A 9 -9.58 -12.58 17.67
N LYS A 10 -8.51 -13.32 17.42
CA LYS A 10 -7.13 -12.98 17.78
C LYS A 10 -6.19 -13.29 16.62
N PRO A 11 -5.11 -12.52 16.42
CA PRO A 11 -4.09 -12.85 15.44
C PRO A 11 -3.58 -14.28 15.62
N CYS A 12 -3.49 -15.03 14.52
CA CYS A 12 -2.91 -16.35 14.47
C CYS A 12 -1.62 -16.32 13.64
N THR A 13 -0.72 -17.27 13.88
CA THR A 13 0.51 -17.42 13.07
C THR A 13 0.16 -17.38 11.58
N PRO A 14 0.85 -16.57 10.75
CA PRO A 14 2.10 -15.84 11.02
C PRO A 14 1.96 -14.41 11.57
N PHE A 15 0.76 -13.95 11.90
CA PHE A 15 0.51 -12.58 12.35
C PHE A 15 0.78 -12.41 13.86
N PRO A 16 1.20 -11.22 14.33
CA PRO A 16 1.42 -9.99 13.56
C PRO A 16 2.74 -9.98 12.77
N ILE A 17 2.71 -9.38 11.57
CA ILE A 17 3.91 -9.15 10.75
C ILE A 17 4.19 -7.66 10.71
N LEU A 18 5.33 -7.24 11.25
CA LEU A 18 5.76 -5.84 11.27
C LEU A 18 6.69 -5.56 10.10
N CYS A 19 6.41 -4.48 9.38
CA CYS A 19 7.20 -4.04 8.23
C CYS A 19 7.47 -2.53 8.32
N SER A 20 8.58 -2.09 7.73
CA SER A 20 8.93 -0.69 7.56
C SER A 20 9.46 -0.49 6.14
N SER A 21 9.05 0.58 5.47
CA SER A 21 9.44 0.83 4.09
C SER A 21 9.29 2.30 3.71
N LYS A 22 9.60 2.62 2.45
CA LYS A 22 9.30 3.91 1.83
C LYS A 22 8.17 3.77 0.84
N VAL A 23 7.29 4.77 0.80
CA VAL A 23 6.22 4.83 -0.19
C VAL A 23 6.80 5.15 -1.55
N ILE A 24 6.62 4.23 -2.51
CA ILE A 24 7.05 4.40 -3.90
C ILE A 24 5.83 4.75 -4.79
N CYS A 25 6.12 5.28 -5.97
CA CYS A 25 5.08 5.46 -6.99
C CYS A 25 4.73 4.10 -7.62
N GLY A 26 3.43 3.83 -7.77
CA GLY A 26 2.94 2.68 -8.54
C GLY A 26 3.00 2.90 -10.05
N PHE A 27 2.52 1.91 -10.81
CA PHE A 27 2.59 1.86 -12.28
C PHE A 27 1.57 2.74 -13.02
N GLY A 28 1.12 3.84 -12.41
CA GLY A 28 0.31 4.86 -13.09
C GLY A 28 -1.08 4.41 -13.56
N ARG A 29 -1.68 3.39 -12.94
CA ARG A 29 -3.04 2.93 -13.25
C ARG A 29 -4.03 3.40 -12.19
N GLY A 30 -4.81 4.44 -12.48
CA GLY A 30 -6.15 4.69 -11.94
C GLY A 30 -6.34 5.17 -10.48
N SER A 31 -5.43 4.90 -9.52
CA SER A 31 -5.71 5.27 -8.11
C SER A 31 -5.74 6.79 -7.87
N SER A 32 -4.93 7.55 -8.61
CA SER A 32 -4.99 9.02 -8.59
C SER A 32 -6.25 9.61 -9.23
N GLU A 33 -6.92 8.89 -10.13
CA GLU A 33 -8.19 9.33 -10.75
C GLU A 33 -9.41 8.99 -9.87
N LEU A 34 -9.29 7.99 -8.99
CA LEU A 34 -10.32 7.59 -8.03
C LEU A 34 -10.25 8.37 -6.69
N GLY A 35 -9.25 9.25 -6.53
CA GLY A 35 -9.07 10.03 -5.29
C GLY A 35 -8.61 9.21 -4.09
N ILE A 36 -8.09 8.00 -4.32
CA ILE A 36 -7.66 7.08 -3.27
C ILE A 36 -6.12 6.98 -3.32
N PRO A 37 -5.39 7.72 -2.48
CA PRO A 37 -3.94 7.59 -2.42
C PRO A 37 -3.57 6.21 -1.86
N THR A 38 -2.92 5.39 -2.69
CA THR A 38 -2.40 4.09 -2.29
C THR A 38 -0.88 4.13 -2.14
N ALA A 39 -0.39 3.58 -1.03
CA ALA A 39 1.03 3.46 -0.77
C ALA A 39 1.55 2.16 -1.39
N ASN A 40 2.33 2.28 -2.47
CA ASN A 40 3.06 1.12 -2.98
C ASN A 40 4.30 0.93 -2.12
N VAL A 41 4.59 -0.32 -1.74
CA VAL A 41 5.79 -0.67 -0.96
C VAL A 41 6.52 -1.83 -1.62
N PRO A 42 7.87 -1.84 -1.60
CA PRO A 42 8.64 -2.99 -2.05
C PRO A 42 8.31 -4.24 -1.23
N VAL A 43 8.18 -5.38 -1.91
CA VAL A 43 7.92 -6.67 -1.27
C VAL A 43 9.26 -7.25 -0.81
N GLU A 44 9.51 -7.15 0.50
CA GLU A 44 10.63 -7.81 1.15
C GLU A 44 10.35 -9.29 1.46
N GLU A 45 11.35 -10.02 1.94
CA GLU A 45 11.29 -11.47 2.17
C GLU A 45 10.07 -11.90 3.03
N ALA A 46 9.72 -11.10 4.04
CA ALA A 46 8.58 -11.39 4.92
C ALA A 46 7.24 -11.39 4.17
N LEU A 47 7.02 -10.40 3.29
CA LEU A 47 5.81 -10.32 2.48
C LEU A 47 5.84 -11.34 1.34
N ASN A 48 7.03 -11.65 0.80
CA ASN A 48 7.15 -12.56 -0.32
C ASN A 48 6.72 -14.00 0.04
N LYS A 49 6.81 -14.38 1.32
CA LYS A 49 6.36 -15.68 1.86
C LYS A 49 4.84 -15.80 2.02
N LEU A 50 4.10 -14.70 1.97
CA LEU A 50 2.65 -14.68 2.17
C LEU A 50 1.89 -15.01 0.87
N ASP A 51 0.71 -15.60 0.98
CA ASP A 51 -0.16 -15.84 -0.17
C ASP A 51 -0.61 -14.52 -0.82
N THR A 52 -0.93 -14.53 -2.12
CA THR A 52 -1.53 -13.35 -2.74
C THR A 52 -2.96 -13.14 -2.24
N GLY A 53 -3.38 -11.89 -2.13
CA GLY A 53 -4.72 -11.54 -1.68
C GLY A 53 -4.76 -10.25 -0.87
N ILE A 54 -5.84 -10.11 -0.11
CA ILE A 54 -6.14 -8.92 0.67
C ILE A 54 -5.87 -9.19 2.14
N TYR A 55 -5.10 -8.31 2.75
CA TYR A 55 -4.72 -8.31 4.16
C TYR A 55 -5.27 -7.07 4.86
N PHE A 56 -5.34 -7.09 6.18
CA PHE A 56 -5.69 -5.92 6.98
C PHE A 56 -4.71 -5.69 8.13
N GLY A 57 -4.69 -4.47 8.63
CA GLY A 57 -3.92 -4.11 9.80
C GLY A 57 -3.89 -2.61 10.03
N TRP A 58 -2.76 -2.14 10.56
CA TRP A 58 -2.54 -0.73 10.89
C TRP A 58 -1.25 -0.23 10.28
N CYS A 59 -1.19 1.06 9.99
CA CYS A 59 0.02 1.72 9.51
C CYS A 59 0.19 3.10 10.13
N GLN A 60 1.39 3.64 9.99
CA GLN A 60 1.72 5.02 10.33
C GLN A 60 2.67 5.57 9.27
N LEU A 61 2.39 6.79 8.82
CA LEU A 61 3.27 7.56 7.94
C LEU A 61 4.08 8.58 8.73
N THR A 62 5.35 8.73 8.37
CA THR A 62 6.21 9.78 8.91
C THR A 62 7.03 10.43 7.78
N PRO A 63 7.33 11.74 7.88
CA PRO A 63 8.22 12.39 6.93
C PRO A 63 9.61 11.73 6.87
N GLU A 64 10.25 11.78 5.70
CA GLU A 64 11.67 11.47 5.56
C GLU A 64 12.50 12.72 5.86
N THR A 65 13.19 12.72 7.00
CA THR A 65 14.03 13.85 7.41
C THR A 65 15.25 14.00 6.50
N GLY A 66 15.60 15.23 6.12
CA GLY A 66 16.79 15.52 5.33
C GLY A 66 16.64 15.34 3.82
N LYS A 67 15.42 15.09 3.33
CA LYS A 67 15.08 15.09 1.91
C LYS A 67 14.23 16.31 1.57
N GLU A 68 14.62 17.04 0.54
CA GLU A 68 13.80 18.12 -0.03
C GLU A 68 12.84 17.56 -1.07
N SER A 69 11.75 18.28 -1.33
CA SER A 69 10.78 17.86 -2.36
C SER A 69 11.42 17.87 -3.75
N GLU A 70 11.13 16.87 -4.56
CA GLU A 70 11.70 16.74 -5.91
C GLU A 70 10.70 16.18 -6.94
N TYR A 71 11.01 16.36 -8.21
CA TYR A 71 10.24 15.80 -9.32
C TYR A 71 11.04 14.69 -10.00
N ILE A 72 10.47 13.48 -10.02
CA ILE A 72 11.09 12.31 -10.64
C ILE A 72 10.30 11.98 -11.92
N LYS A 73 11.01 11.81 -13.04
CA LYS A 73 10.41 11.34 -14.30
C LYS A 73 10.24 9.83 -14.25
N SER A 74 9.00 9.37 -14.38
CA SER A 74 8.67 7.94 -14.54
C SER A 74 9.17 7.39 -15.87
N GLU A 75 9.18 6.06 -16.00
CA GLU A 75 9.56 5.35 -17.24
C GLU A 75 8.73 5.77 -18.46
N VAL A 76 7.49 6.22 -18.24
CA VAL A 76 6.58 6.71 -19.29
C VAL A 76 6.68 8.23 -19.51
N GLY A 77 7.67 8.90 -18.92
CA GLY A 77 7.94 10.33 -19.10
C GLY A 77 7.07 11.28 -18.25
N LYS A 78 6.16 10.76 -17.42
CA LYS A 78 5.35 11.58 -16.49
C LYS A 78 6.20 12.03 -15.31
N GLU A 79 6.17 13.33 -14.99
CA GLU A 79 6.78 13.88 -13.77
C GLU A 79 5.92 13.59 -12.55
N ILE A 80 6.55 13.05 -11.50
CA ILE A 80 5.92 12.70 -10.23
C ILE A 80 6.57 13.55 -9.15
N HIS A 81 5.76 14.27 -8.38
CA HIS A 81 6.22 15.04 -7.24
C HIS A 81 6.38 14.13 -6.03
N PHE A 82 7.60 14.06 -5.49
CA PHE A 82 7.93 13.43 -4.23
C PHE A 82 8.06 14.52 -3.17
N ASN A 83 7.12 14.57 -2.23
CA ASN A 83 7.16 15.52 -1.11
C ASN A 83 7.71 14.91 0.18
N TYR A 84 8.08 13.62 0.16
CA TYR A 84 8.72 12.92 1.28
C TYR A 84 7.92 12.94 2.59
N GLY A 85 6.61 13.11 2.50
CA GLY A 85 5.73 13.22 3.66
C GLY A 85 5.73 14.60 4.34
N HIS A 86 6.43 15.61 3.80
CA HIS A 86 6.48 16.96 4.39
C HIS A 86 5.16 17.74 4.32
N LYS A 87 4.16 17.19 3.63
CA LYS A 87 2.79 17.72 3.56
C LYS A 87 1.79 16.95 4.44
N LEU A 88 2.27 15.98 5.23
CA LEU A 88 1.46 15.28 6.22
C LEU A 88 1.08 16.25 7.35
N HIS A 89 -0.20 16.24 7.71
CA HIS A 89 -0.72 16.91 8.90
C HIS A 89 -0.62 15.98 10.11
N ASP A 90 -0.76 16.52 11.33
CA ASP A 90 -0.69 15.74 12.57
C ASP A 90 -1.57 14.48 12.57
N ARG A 91 -2.79 14.60 12.00
CA ARG A 91 -3.74 13.48 11.88
C ARG A 91 -3.25 12.39 10.90
N ASP A 92 -2.50 12.77 9.88
CA ASP A 92 -1.99 11.88 8.83
C ASP A 92 -0.83 11.02 9.35
N SER A 93 -0.17 11.45 10.44
CA SER A 93 0.91 10.74 11.12
C SER A 93 0.45 9.94 12.36
N THR A 94 -0.85 9.80 12.57
CA THR A 94 -1.41 8.89 13.58
C THR A 94 -1.34 7.43 13.13
N VAL A 95 -1.70 6.50 14.02
CA VAL A 95 -1.88 5.10 13.63
C VAL A 95 -3.24 4.96 12.95
N LEU A 96 -3.22 4.56 11.69
CA LEU A 96 -4.38 4.52 10.80
C LEU A 96 -4.69 3.09 10.36
N PRO A 97 -5.97 2.72 10.20
CA PRO A 97 -6.34 1.41 9.69
C PRO A 97 -6.00 1.31 8.20
N MET A 98 -5.61 0.12 7.77
CA MET A 98 -5.28 -0.14 6.36
C MET A 98 -5.76 -1.51 5.90
N VAL A 99 -5.92 -1.62 4.58
CA VAL A 99 -5.92 -2.90 3.87
C VAL A 99 -4.75 -2.92 2.90
N MET A 100 -4.20 -4.10 2.66
CA MET A 100 -3.09 -4.29 1.74
C MET A 100 -3.47 -5.33 0.69
N SER A 101 -3.32 -4.99 -0.57
CA SER A 101 -3.33 -5.95 -1.68
C SER A 101 -1.91 -6.45 -1.91
N LEU A 102 -1.72 -7.77 -1.90
CA LEU A 102 -0.47 -8.43 -2.25
C LEU A 102 -0.71 -9.31 -3.48
N GLY A 103 -0.09 -8.97 -4.61
CA GLY A 103 -0.34 -9.61 -5.89
C GLY A 103 0.93 -9.84 -6.70
N TRP A 104 0.85 -10.64 -7.76
CA TRP A 104 1.97 -10.79 -8.69
C TRP A 104 2.06 -9.59 -9.63
N ASN A 105 3.27 -9.10 -9.86
CA ASN A 105 3.50 -8.00 -10.78
C ASN A 105 3.64 -8.52 -12.23
N PRO A 106 2.68 -8.22 -13.14
CA PRO A 106 2.73 -8.71 -14.53
C PRO A 106 3.91 -8.17 -15.33
N PHE A 107 4.46 -7.02 -14.94
CA PHE A 107 5.57 -6.37 -15.64
C PHE A 107 6.92 -7.06 -15.39
N TYR A 108 7.07 -7.80 -14.28
CA TYR A 108 8.27 -8.58 -13.97
C TYR A 108 8.06 -10.07 -14.24
N LYS A 109 7.32 -10.42 -15.30
CA LYS A 109 7.03 -11.83 -15.67
C LYS A 109 6.40 -12.66 -14.53
N ASN A 110 5.76 -12.01 -13.56
CA ASN A 110 5.27 -12.62 -12.32
C ASN A 110 6.35 -13.26 -11.43
N ASP A 111 7.61 -12.83 -11.52
CA ASP A 111 8.68 -13.29 -10.62
C ASP A 111 8.74 -12.47 -9.32
N GLN A 112 8.04 -11.33 -9.27
CA GLN A 112 8.00 -10.44 -8.11
C GLN A 112 6.57 -10.09 -7.74
N LYS A 113 6.27 -10.12 -6.44
CA LYS A 113 5.00 -9.59 -5.92
C LYS A 113 5.07 -8.06 -5.79
N ALA A 114 3.91 -7.42 -5.83
CA ALA A 114 3.71 -6.02 -5.51
C ALA A 114 2.75 -5.92 -4.31
N ALA A 115 3.06 -5.00 -3.39
CA ALA A 115 2.23 -4.69 -2.24
C ALA A 115 1.69 -3.26 -2.36
N GLU A 116 0.37 -3.13 -2.31
CA GLU A 116 -0.35 -1.87 -2.36
C GLU A 116 -1.17 -1.71 -1.09
N VAL A 117 -0.80 -0.72 -0.26
CA VAL A 117 -1.45 -0.41 1.00
C VAL A 117 -2.45 0.72 0.77
N HIS A 118 -3.73 0.44 0.99
CA HIS A 118 -4.79 1.43 1.06
C HIS A 118 -5.02 1.83 2.53
N ILE A 119 -4.69 3.08 2.84
CA ILE A 119 -4.87 3.66 4.18
C ILE A 119 -6.27 4.27 4.23
N MET A 120 -7.07 3.89 5.24
CA MET A 120 -8.45 4.37 5.41
C MET A 120 -8.46 5.78 6.01
N HIS A 121 -7.91 6.74 5.26
CA HIS A 121 -7.74 8.12 5.69
C HIS A 121 -7.73 9.07 4.50
N GLN A 122 -8.27 10.29 4.69
CA GLN A 122 -8.27 11.33 3.67
C GLN A 122 -7.07 12.25 3.82
N PHE A 123 -6.14 12.14 2.88
CA PHE A 123 -4.97 13.01 2.78
C PHE A 123 -5.30 14.21 1.88
N SER A 124 -4.80 15.39 2.26
CA SER A 124 -4.94 16.61 1.45
C SER A 124 -3.92 16.72 0.32
N ASP A 125 -2.85 15.92 0.38
CA ASP A 125 -1.78 15.85 -0.61
C ASP A 125 -1.28 14.41 -0.73
N ASN A 126 -0.45 14.14 -1.73
CA ASN A 126 0.31 12.90 -1.84
C ASN A 126 1.34 12.78 -0.70
N PHE A 127 1.93 11.60 -0.55
CA PHE A 127 2.98 11.33 0.44
C PHE A 127 4.09 10.46 -0.16
N TYR A 128 4.34 10.59 -1.47
CA TYR A 128 5.39 9.81 -2.12
C TYR A 128 6.76 10.10 -1.49
N GLY A 129 7.51 9.05 -1.20
CA GLY A 129 8.79 9.10 -0.50
C GLY A 129 8.68 9.14 1.03
N ALA A 130 7.48 9.28 1.60
CA ALA A 130 7.30 9.18 3.05
C ALA A 130 7.70 7.79 3.57
N ASN A 131 8.10 7.73 4.84
CA ASN A 131 8.29 6.46 5.53
C ASN A 131 6.94 5.89 5.94
N ILE A 132 6.76 4.59 5.77
CA ILE A 132 5.60 3.84 6.24
C ILE A 132 6.04 2.70 7.15
N ARG A 133 5.44 2.62 8.33
CA ARG A 133 5.50 1.45 9.20
C ARG A 133 4.13 0.82 9.24
N PHE A 134 4.05 -0.49 9.15
CA PHE A 134 2.76 -1.17 9.19
C PHE A 134 2.85 -2.53 9.85
N VAL A 135 1.72 -2.97 10.39
CA VAL A 135 1.54 -4.29 10.97
C VAL A 135 0.39 -4.97 10.24
N ILE A 136 0.62 -6.17 9.74
CA ILE A 136 -0.41 -7.03 9.16
C ILE A 136 -0.93 -7.93 10.27
N LEU A 137 -2.25 -7.92 10.47
CA LEU A 137 -2.93 -8.66 11.52
C LEU A 137 -3.70 -9.88 11.02
N GLY A 138 -4.02 -9.93 9.73
CA GLY A 138 -4.73 -11.05 9.17
C GLY A 138 -4.97 -10.96 7.68
N TYR A 139 -5.46 -12.07 7.13
CA TYR A 139 -5.86 -12.24 5.74
C TYR A 139 -7.38 -12.18 5.63
N ILE A 140 -7.88 -11.46 4.62
CA ILE A 140 -9.31 -11.30 4.35
C ILE A 140 -9.76 -12.30 3.29
N ARG A 141 -9.11 -12.33 2.12
CA ARG A 141 -9.54 -13.12 0.97
C ARG A 141 -8.47 -13.18 -0.12
N PRO A 142 -8.56 -14.14 -1.06
CA PRO A 142 -7.70 -14.14 -2.25
C PRO A 142 -8.03 -12.97 -3.18
N GLU A 143 -7.13 -12.70 -4.12
CA GLU A 143 -7.39 -11.78 -5.23
C GLU A 143 -8.62 -12.26 -6.02
N LEU A 144 -9.46 -11.32 -6.46
CA LEU A 144 -10.62 -11.64 -7.30
C LEU A 144 -10.32 -11.15 -8.71
N ASN A 145 -10.44 -12.05 -9.68
CA ASN A 145 -10.35 -11.70 -11.10
C ASN A 145 -11.63 -10.97 -11.51
N TYR A 146 -11.63 -9.64 -11.41
CA TYR A 146 -12.73 -8.84 -11.93
C TYR A 146 -12.57 -8.70 -13.45
N THR A 147 -13.31 -9.51 -14.20
CA THR A 147 -13.31 -9.47 -15.67
C THR A 147 -14.06 -8.26 -16.24
N THR A 148 -14.67 -7.41 -15.39
CA THR A 148 -15.36 -6.18 -15.82
C THR A 148 -15.20 -5.04 -14.80
N LYS A 149 -15.04 -3.81 -15.32
CA LYS A 149 -14.77 -2.57 -14.54
C LYS A 149 -15.88 -2.16 -13.54
N GLY A 150 -17.06 -2.77 -13.59
CA GLY A 150 -18.22 -2.41 -12.75
C GLY A 150 -18.29 -3.08 -11.37
N MET A 151 -17.26 -3.81 -10.96
CA MET A 151 -17.24 -4.61 -9.71
C MET A 151 -16.03 -4.31 -8.79
N LEU A 152 -15.28 -3.24 -9.07
CA LEU A 152 -14.17 -2.78 -8.23
C LEU A 152 -14.66 -2.24 -6.87
#